data_AF-V2XAQ4-F1
#
_entry.id   AF-V2XAQ4-F1
#
_cell.length_a   1.000
_cell.length_b   1.000
_cell.length_c   1.000
_cell.angle_alpha   90.00
_cell.angle_beta   90.00
_cell.angle_gamma   90.00
#
_symmetry.space_group_name_H-M   'P 1'
#
loop_
_entity.id
_entity.type
_entity.pdbx_description
1 polymer ?
#
loop_
_entity_poly.entity_id
_entity_poly.type
_entity_poly.pdbx_seq_one_letter_code
_entity_poly.pdbx_strand_id
1 'polypeptide(L)'
;MGFNESTTIVFLALQLTGGLGKLLLLVIALLAPSIHRSATWYSFCISWIMSCSSFCILLISGQQFTKDPSYGVCLTQAALVAAMTTFALLIEVWLKSRPGVLSERLKGFLFLVVPYVLWAMLLIFCFCVGASKPKSVLRRAEANPYCIIDYHIVPLVVYSITLVIAVTVVIILISLMLQVRRSRSNRISHRDHAGSDRTLLIRLAGFSFLALLAVFISIGYMFSAENKSSGIAYDLTFAILPPSGVLVFAMQKDVFLAGKQLFIKVFRLSREDLKPTESEDERRSSGQELIL
;
A
#
# COMPACT_ATOMS: atom_id res chain seq x y z
N MET A 1 -22.90 4.03 -16.96
CA MET A 1 -22.85 2.72 -16.28
C MET A 1 -22.36 3.00 -14.89
N GLY A 2 -23.19 2.73 -13.88
CA GLY A 2 -22.80 2.88 -12.48
C GLY A 2 -22.01 1.67 -11.97
N PHE A 3 -21.44 1.77 -10.78
CA PHE A 3 -20.90 0.61 -10.07
C PHE A 3 -22.03 -0.38 -9.80
N ASN A 4 -21.92 -1.57 -10.40
CA ASN A 4 -22.73 -2.71 -10.00
C ASN A 4 -22.10 -3.37 -8.76
N GLU A 5 -22.88 -4.20 -8.07
CA GLU A 5 -22.43 -4.96 -6.91
C GLU A 5 -21.15 -5.77 -7.21
N SER A 6 -21.11 -6.43 -8.37
CA SER A 6 -19.94 -7.21 -8.82
C SER A 6 -18.66 -6.37 -8.89
N THR A 7 -18.74 -5.16 -9.45
CA THR A 7 -17.56 -4.29 -9.59
C THR A 7 -17.07 -3.80 -8.23
N THR A 8 -18.00 -3.54 -7.31
CA THR A 8 -17.67 -3.18 -5.92
C THR A 8 -16.95 -4.33 -5.22
N ILE A 9 -17.41 -5.57 -5.41
CA ILE A 9 -16.75 -6.76 -4.86
C ILE A 9 -15.34 -6.92 -5.41
N VAL A 10 -15.15 -6.75 -6.73
CA VAL A 10 -13.81 -6.82 -7.34
C VAL A 10 -12.89 -5.76 -6.78
N PHE A 11 -13.36 -4.52 -6.67
CA PHE A 11 -12.60 -3.43 -6.06
C PHE A 11 -12.16 -3.77 -4.63
N LEU A 12 -13.09 -4.23 -3.79
CA LEU A 12 -12.80 -4.61 -2.40
C LEU A 12 -11.85 -5.81 -2.31
N ALA A 13 -12.01 -6.81 -3.17
CA ALA A 13 -11.12 -7.97 -3.23
C ALA A 13 -9.69 -7.55 -3.58
N LEU A 14 -9.52 -6.63 -4.52
CA LEU A 14 -8.22 -6.06 -4.87
C LEU A 14 -7.60 -5.30 -3.69
N GLN A 15 -8.37 -4.44 -3.01
CA GLN A 15 -7.89 -3.71 -1.83
C GLN A 15 -7.50 -4.65 -0.68
N LEU A 16 -8.32 -5.65 -0.37
CA LEU A 16 -8.04 -6.65 0.67
C LEU A 16 -6.82 -7.50 0.33
N THR A 17 -6.72 -8.00 -0.90
CA THR A 17 -5.56 -8.78 -1.36
C THR A 17 -4.29 -7.95 -1.27
N GLY A 18 -4.36 -6.70 -1.69
CA GLY A 18 -3.28 -5.74 -1.58
C GLY A 18 -2.85 -5.47 -0.15
N GLY A 19 -3.79 -5.11 0.73
CA GLY A 19 -3.55 -4.81 2.13
C GLY A 19 -3.01 -6.02 2.91
N LEU A 20 -3.67 -7.17 2.80
CA LEU A 20 -3.24 -8.42 3.45
C LEU A 20 -1.89 -8.89 2.92
N GLY A 21 -1.65 -8.80 1.61
CA GLY A 21 -0.37 -9.14 1.02
C GLY A 21 0.77 -8.23 1.53
N LYS A 22 0.52 -6.92 1.67
CA LYS A 22 1.50 -5.98 2.26
C LYS A 22 1.73 -6.26 3.74
N LEU A 23 0.68 -6.58 4.50
CA LEU A 23 0.78 -6.97 5.90
C LEU A 23 1.62 -8.24 6.06
N LEU A 24 1.37 -9.25 5.24
CA LEU A 24 2.16 -10.48 5.24
C LEU A 24 3.64 -10.22 4.93
N LEU A 25 3.94 -9.40 3.90
CA LEU A 25 5.30 -8.99 3.60
C LEU A 25 5.97 -8.25 4.76
N LEU A 26 5.24 -7.37 5.43
CA LEU A 26 5.71 -6.63 6.60
C LEU A 26 6.04 -7.59 7.75
N VAL A 27 5.15 -8.53 8.07
CA VAL A 27 5.36 -9.53 9.12
C VAL A 27 6.56 -10.42 8.80
N ILE A 28 6.69 -10.91 7.56
CA ILE A 28 7.86 -11.71 7.15
C ILE A 28 9.15 -10.92 7.35
N ALA A 29 9.18 -9.65 6.93
CA ALA A 29 10.37 -8.81 7.06
C ALA A 29 10.72 -8.46 8.51
N LEU A 30 9.75 -8.40 9.43
CA LEU A 30 9.99 -8.16 10.85
C LEU A 30 10.47 -9.41 11.59
N LEU A 31 9.96 -10.59 11.21
CA LEU A 31 10.31 -11.84 11.86
C LEU A 31 11.58 -12.49 11.29
N ALA A 32 11.98 -12.14 10.08
CA ALA A 32 13.18 -12.68 9.44
C ALA A 32 14.41 -11.78 9.69
N PRO A 33 15.34 -12.16 10.59
CA PRO A 33 16.52 -11.36 10.88
C PRO A 33 17.48 -11.23 9.68
N SER A 34 17.32 -12.06 8.65
CA SER A 34 18.10 -11.98 7.41
C SER A 34 17.70 -10.80 6.53
N ILE A 35 16.49 -10.25 6.70
CA ILE A 35 15.95 -9.19 5.85
C ILE A 35 16.29 -7.82 6.46
N HIS A 36 17.39 -7.23 6.00
CA HIS A 36 17.73 -5.85 6.31
C HIS A 36 17.13 -4.92 5.26
N ARG A 37 16.00 -4.29 5.58
CA ARG A 37 15.36 -3.29 4.71
C ARG A 37 15.50 -1.90 5.31
N SER A 38 15.45 -0.88 4.46
CA SER A 38 15.44 0.51 4.89
C SER A 38 14.14 0.85 5.62
N ALA A 39 14.18 1.77 6.59
CA ALA A 39 12.99 2.30 7.28
C ALA A 39 11.89 2.80 6.33
N THR A 40 12.32 3.22 5.14
CA THR A 40 11.51 3.72 4.05
C THR A 40 10.61 2.64 3.44
N TRP A 41 11.12 1.41 3.35
CA TRP A 41 10.38 0.25 2.84
C TRP A 41 9.27 -0.15 3.82
N TYR A 42 9.56 -0.13 5.13
CA TYR A 42 8.56 -0.38 6.16
C TYR A 42 7.46 0.70 6.14
N SER A 43 7.84 1.98 6.07
CA SER A 43 6.88 3.09 5.98
C SER A 43 5.97 2.94 4.76
N PHE A 44 6.52 2.51 3.62
CA PHE A 44 5.75 2.23 2.41
C PHE A 44 4.78 1.05 2.59
N CYS A 45 5.20 -0.06 3.17
CA CYS A 45 4.26 -1.17 3.44
C CYS A 45 3.12 -0.71 4.37
N ILE A 46 3.43 0.01 5.44
CA ILE A 46 2.45 0.53 6.39
C ILE A 46 1.47 1.49 5.71
N SER A 47 1.94 2.43 4.89
CA SER A 47 1.08 3.39 4.20
C SER A 47 0.09 2.69 3.26
N TRP A 48 0.52 1.64 2.55
CA TRP A 48 -0.36 0.86 1.69
C TRP A 48 -1.40 0.05 2.47
N ILE A 49 -1.01 -0.54 3.60
CA ILE A 49 -1.95 -1.24 4.49
C ILE A 49 -3.03 -0.26 4.97
N MET A 50 -2.62 0.89 5.50
CA MET A 50 -3.55 1.93 5.97
C MET A 50 -4.46 2.44 4.86
N SER A 51 -3.93 2.66 3.65
CA SER A 51 -4.71 3.06 2.48
C SER A 51 -5.76 2.01 2.12
N CYS A 52 -5.37 0.74 1.99
CA CYS A 52 -6.29 -0.36 1.68
C CYS A 52 -7.37 -0.51 2.77
N SER A 53 -6.97 -0.46 4.05
CA SER A 53 -7.90 -0.52 5.18
C SER A 53 -8.92 0.62 5.14
N SER A 54 -8.50 1.83 4.74
CA SER A 54 -9.38 2.99 4.61
C SER A 54 -10.49 2.73 3.58
N PHE A 55 -10.15 2.16 2.43
CA PHE A 55 -11.15 1.76 1.43
C PHE A 55 -12.11 0.67 1.93
N CYS A 56 -11.68 -0.18 2.87
CA CYS A 56 -12.49 -1.26 3.44
C CYS A 56 -13.31 -0.87 4.68
N ILE A 57 -13.27 0.38 5.17
CA ILE A 57 -13.99 0.79 6.40
C ILE A 57 -15.51 0.52 6.31
N LEU A 58 -16.14 0.80 5.17
CA LEU A 58 -17.57 0.52 4.97
C LEU A 58 -17.87 -0.98 5.00
N LEU A 59 -16.96 -1.82 4.50
CA LEU A 59 -17.08 -3.28 4.59
C LEU A 59 -16.97 -3.76 6.03
N ILE A 60 -15.96 -3.26 6.76
CA ILE A 60 -15.71 -3.64 8.16
C ILE A 60 -16.87 -3.22 9.08
N SER A 61 -17.49 -2.08 8.81
CA SER A 61 -18.67 -1.60 9.56
C SER A 61 -19.99 -2.24 9.15
N GLY A 62 -19.99 -3.12 8.14
CA GLY A 62 -21.21 -3.77 7.63
C GLY A 62 -22.12 -2.84 6.84
N GLN A 63 -21.65 -1.65 6.44
CA GLN A 63 -22.43 -0.62 5.75
C GLN A 63 -22.11 -0.53 4.24
N GLN A 64 -21.36 -1.49 3.69
CA GLN A 64 -20.93 -1.49 2.29
C GLN A 64 -22.08 -1.55 1.30
N PHE A 65 -23.19 -2.23 1.58
CA PHE A 65 -24.33 -2.32 0.66
C PHE A 65 -25.56 -1.54 1.16
N THR A 66 -25.41 -0.80 2.24
CA THR A 66 -26.46 0.08 2.74
C THR A 66 -26.58 1.32 1.87
N LYS A 67 -27.82 1.69 1.53
CA LYS A 67 -28.13 2.88 0.72
C LYS A 67 -27.56 4.16 1.34
N ASP A 68 -27.72 4.30 2.66
CA ASP A 68 -27.32 5.49 3.42
C ASP A 68 -26.41 5.06 4.59
N PRO A 69 -25.09 5.05 4.42
CA PRO A 69 -24.16 4.76 5.51
C PRO A 69 -24.20 5.88 6.56
N SER A 70 -23.90 5.52 7.80
CA SER A 70 -23.75 6.47 8.89
C SER A 70 -22.71 7.54 8.55
N TYR A 71 -23.07 8.80 8.81
CA TYR A 71 -22.26 9.96 8.45
C TYR A 71 -20.82 9.89 9.00
N GLY A 72 -20.65 9.49 10.26
CA GLY A 72 -19.32 9.41 10.89
C GLY A 72 -18.39 8.40 10.21
N VAL A 73 -18.92 7.24 9.82
CA VAL A 73 -18.15 6.21 9.09
C VAL A 73 -17.79 6.71 7.70
N CYS A 74 -18.75 7.34 7.02
CA CYS A 74 -18.56 7.88 5.67
C CYS A 74 -17.54 9.03 5.63
N LEU A 75 -17.62 9.96 6.59
CA LEU A 75 -16.65 11.05 6.76
C LEU A 75 -15.25 10.51 7.06
N THR A 76 -15.15 9.58 8.00
CA THR A 76 -13.87 8.97 8.39
C THR A 76 -13.21 8.27 7.20
N GLN A 77 -13.99 7.48 6.44
CA GLN A 77 -13.51 6.86 5.23
C GLN A 77 -13.04 7.88 4.20
N ALA A 78 -13.87 8.88 3.87
CA ALA A 78 -13.55 9.85 2.83
C ALA A 78 -12.29 10.67 3.18
N ALA A 79 -12.15 11.09 4.44
CA ALA A 79 -10.99 11.83 4.91
C ALA A 79 -9.71 10.97 4.90
N LEU A 80 -9.79 9.71 5.36
CA LEU A 80 -8.65 8.79 5.34
C LEU A 80 -8.22 8.42 3.93
N VAL A 81 -9.16 8.15 3.02
CA VAL A 81 -8.86 7.85 1.61
C VAL A 81 -8.13 9.02 0.95
N ALA A 82 -8.61 10.24 1.14
CA ALA A 82 -7.96 11.44 0.59
C ALA A 82 -6.54 11.61 1.13
N ALA A 83 -6.34 11.48 2.45
CA ALA A 83 -5.03 11.68 3.06
C ALA A 83 -4.04 10.53 2.76
N MET A 84 -4.46 9.27 2.90
CA MET A 84 -3.60 8.08 2.80
C MET A 84 -3.12 7.83 1.38
N THR A 85 -3.94 8.10 0.37
CA THR A 85 -3.53 7.94 -1.04
C THR A 85 -2.42 8.93 -1.41
N THR A 86 -2.57 10.20 -1.02
CA THR A 86 -1.52 11.21 -1.19
C THR A 86 -0.26 10.83 -0.41
N PHE A 87 -0.39 10.35 0.81
CA PHE A 87 0.75 9.93 1.64
C PHE A 87 1.52 8.73 1.06
N ALA A 88 0.81 7.70 0.59
CA ALA A 88 1.45 6.54 -0.04
C ALA A 88 2.24 6.94 -1.28
N LEU A 89 1.68 7.83 -2.11
CA LEU A 89 2.36 8.38 -3.27
C LEU A 89 3.57 9.25 -2.87
N LEU A 90 3.44 10.12 -1.86
CA LEU A 90 4.55 10.92 -1.33
C LEU A 90 5.72 10.04 -0.88
N ILE A 91 5.44 8.99 -0.11
CA ILE A 91 6.47 8.03 0.33
C ILE A 91 7.11 7.33 -0.87
N GLU A 92 6.33 6.97 -1.89
CA GLU A 92 6.86 6.34 -3.09
C GLU A 92 7.81 7.27 -3.87
N VAL A 93 7.43 8.53 -4.09
CA VAL A 93 8.30 9.54 -4.72
C VAL A 93 9.56 9.68 -3.90
N TRP A 94 9.39 9.81 -2.60
CA TRP A 94 10.46 10.03 -1.65
C TRP A 94 11.48 8.89 -1.63
N LEU A 95 11.00 7.64 -1.69
CA LEU A 95 11.83 6.44 -1.82
C LEU A 95 12.77 6.51 -3.03
N LYS A 96 12.29 7.09 -4.14
CA LYS A 96 13.03 7.21 -5.39
C LYS A 96 13.92 8.47 -5.42
N SER A 97 13.59 9.51 -4.65
CA SER A 97 14.20 10.84 -4.73
C SER A 97 15.48 11.02 -3.90
N ARG A 98 16.33 10.00 -3.70
CA ARG A 98 17.58 10.15 -2.91
C ARG A 98 18.83 10.47 -3.75
N PRO A 99 19.17 11.76 -4.02
CA PRO A 99 20.53 12.16 -4.38
C PRO A 99 21.28 12.78 -3.18
N GLY A 100 22.58 12.49 -3.06
CA GLY A 100 23.47 12.72 -1.90
C GLY A 100 23.95 14.14 -1.62
N VAL A 101 23.07 15.16 -1.55
CA VAL A 101 23.50 16.58 -1.45
C VAL A 101 23.32 17.20 -0.05
N LEU A 102 22.61 16.56 0.88
CA LEU A 102 22.33 17.10 2.23
C LEU A 102 22.93 16.21 3.33
N SER A 103 23.32 16.80 4.48
CA SER A 103 23.83 16.10 5.67
C SER A 103 22.97 14.87 6.04
N GLU A 104 23.59 13.68 6.02
CA GLU A 104 22.91 12.37 6.07
C GLU A 104 21.95 12.22 7.27
N ARG A 105 22.27 12.80 8.44
CA ARG A 105 21.43 12.70 9.65
C ARG A 105 20.19 13.59 9.58
N LEU A 106 20.35 14.87 9.28
CA LEU A 106 19.23 15.82 9.22
C LEU A 106 18.30 15.47 8.04
N LYS A 107 18.90 15.03 6.94
CA LYS A 107 18.21 14.53 5.76
C LYS A 107 17.33 13.33 6.10
N GLY A 108 17.85 12.33 6.82
CA GLY A 108 17.08 11.15 7.22
C GLY A 108 15.87 11.50 8.09
N PHE A 109 16.04 12.37 9.08
CA PHE A 109 14.96 12.78 9.98
C PHE A 109 13.91 13.64 9.28
N LEU A 110 14.31 14.71 8.60
CA LEU A 110 13.38 15.61 7.92
C LEU A 110 12.53 14.86 6.90
N PHE A 111 13.17 13.93 6.19
CA PHE A 111 12.50 13.09 5.22
C PHE A 111 11.53 12.06 5.82
N LEU A 112 11.77 11.60 7.05
CA LEU A 112 10.82 10.74 7.72
C LEU A 112 9.63 11.54 8.24
N VAL A 113 9.84 12.75 8.76
CA VAL A 113 8.80 13.53 9.45
C VAL A 113 7.86 14.26 8.47
N VAL A 114 8.41 14.86 7.40
CA VAL A 114 7.63 15.71 6.47
C VAL A 114 6.42 14.99 5.86
N PRO A 115 6.53 13.76 5.34
CA PRO A 115 5.37 13.06 4.76
C PRO A 115 4.25 12.83 5.79
N TYR A 116 4.60 12.54 7.04
CA TYR A 116 3.61 12.27 8.10
C TYR A 116 2.93 13.56 8.56
N VAL A 117 3.67 14.66 8.65
CA VAL A 117 3.08 15.97 8.96
C VAL A 117 2.13 16.40 7.85
N LEU A 118 2.54 16.30 6.58
CA LEU A 118 1.67 16.62 5.43
C LEU A 118 0.41 15.75 5.41
N TRP A 119 0.57 14.45 5.68
CA TRP A 119 -0.56 13.53 5.80
C TRP A 119 -1.53 13.92 6.91
N ALA A 120 -1.02 14.21 8.12
CA ALA A 120 -1.84 14.60 9.26
C ALA A 120 -2.58 15.92 8.99
N MET A 121 -1.89 16.90 8.39
CA MET A 121 -2.50 18.18 8.00
C MET A 121 -3.62 17.99 6.98
N LEU A 122 -3.41 17.15 5.95
CA LEU A 122 -4.44 16.86 4.95
C LEU A 122 -5.63 16.11 5.57
N LEU A 123 -5.37 15.17 6.48
CA LEU A 123 -6.41 14.44 7.21
C LEU A 123 -7.27 15.39 8.05
N ILE A 124 -6.63 16.23 8.87
CA ILE A 124 -7.31 17.22 9.70
C ILE A 124 -8.12 18.18 8.82
N PHE A 125 -7.53 18.66 7.73
CA PHE A 125 -8.23 19.53 6.77
C PHE A 125 -9.50 18.86 6.20
N CYS A 126 -9.41 17.62 5.72
CA CYS A 126 -10.56 16.88 5.21
C CYS A 126 -11.63 16.66 6.28
N PHE A 127 -11.23 16.32 7.52
CA PHE A 127 -12.16 16.19 8.65
C PHE A 127 -12.85 17.51 8.98
N CYS A 128 -12.11 18.62 9.11
CA CYS A 128 -12.68 19.93 9.41
C CYS A 128 -13.67 20.38 8.34
N VAL A 129 -13.33 20.21 7.06
CA VAL A 129 -14.22 20.56 5.94
C VAL A 129 -15.47 19.69 5.94
N GLY A 130 -15.31 18.36 6.08
CA GLY A 130 -16.42 17.43 6.08
C GLY A 130 -17.35 17.62 7.29
N ALA A 131 -16.80 17.91 8.47
CA ALA A 131 -17.54 18.22 9.69
C ALA A 131 -18.31 19.55 9.59
N SER A 132 -17.70 20.57 8.97
CA SER A 132 -18.31 21.89 8.80
C SER A 132 -19.45 21.89 7.77
N LYS A 133 -19.44 20.93 6.84
CA LYS A 133 -20.41 20.82 5.74
C LYS A 133 -20.91 19.38 5.62
N PRO A 134 -21.76 18.88 6.54
CA PRO A 134 -22.16 17.47 6.54
C PRO A 134 -22.86 17.03 5.24
N LYS A 135 -23.55 17.95 4.56
CA LYS A 135 -24.20 17.71 3.26
C LYS A 135 -23.23 17.45 2.10
N SER A 136 -21.94 17.78 2.23
CA SER A 136 -20.94 17.50 1.18
C SER A 136 -20.34 16.10 1.30
N VAL A 137 -20.54 15.41 2.42
CA VAL A 137 -20.09 14.02 2.58
C VAL A 137 -21.18 13.13 2.01
N LEU A 138 -20.96 12.64 0.79
CA LEU A 138 -21.95 11.87 0.07
C LEU A 138 -21.34 10.58 -0.44
N ARG A 139 -22.08 9.49 -0.27
CA ARG A 139 -21.83 8.25 -0.99
C ARG A 139 -22.72 8.21 -2.22
N ARG A 140 -22.12 8.40 -3.40
CA ARG A 140 -22.83 8.14 -4.66
C ARG A 140 -22.73 6.64 -4.94
N ALA A 141 -23.68 5.86 -4.42
CA ALA A 141 -23.70 4.40 -4.57
C ALA A 141 -23.61 3.95 -6.04
N GLU A 142 -24.18 4.73 -6.95
CA GLU A 142 -24.11 4.48 -8.39
C GLU A 142 -22.74 4.80 -9.00
N ALA A 143 -21.93 5.66 -8.39
CA ALA A 143 -20.69 6.15 -8.99
C ALA A 143 -19.42 5.62 -8.32
N ASN A 144 -19.44 5.38 -7.00
CA ASN A 144 -18.24 5.09 -6.22
C ASN A 144 -18.49 4.00 -5.16
N PRO A 145 -17.54 3.07 -4.97
CA PRO A 145 -17.64 2.02 -3.94
C PRO A 145 -17.31 2.53 -2.52
N TYR A 146 -16.86 3.77 -2.39
CA TYR A 146 -16.47 4.44 -1.14
C TYR A 146 -17.07 5.85 -1.04
N CYS A 147 -17.00 6.42 0.16
CA CYS A 147 -17.45 7.79 0.45
C CYS A 147 -16.48 8.85 -0.05
N ILE A 148 -17.01 9.94 -0.61
CA ILE A 148 -16.24 11.10 -1.06
C ILE A 148 -16.74 12.38 -0.40
N ILE A 149 -15.85 13.36 -0.26
CA ILE A 149 -16.21 14.73 0.14
C ILE A 149 -16.43 15.53 -1.14
N ASP A 150 -17.69 15.71 -1.51
CA ASP A 150 -18.16 16.46 -2.69
C ASP A 150 -18.10 17.97 -2.42
N TYR A 151 -16.89 18.48 -2.23
CA TYR A 151 -16.64 19.89 -2.01
C TYR A 151 -15.46 20.33 -2.87
N HIS A 152 -15.71 21.20 -3.86
CA HIS A 152 -14.77 21.59 -4.92
C HIS A 152 -13.32 21.86 -4.46
N ILE A 153 -13.11 22.43 -3.26
CA ILE A 153 -11.77 22.71 -2.73
C ILE A 153 -10.99 21.43 -2.39
N VAL A 154 -11.64 20.39 -1.85
CA VAL A 154 -10.94 19.18 -1.39
C VAL A 154 -10.32 18.41 -2.57
N PRO A 155 -11.07 18.04 -3.63
CA PRO A 155 -10.48 17.41 -4.80
C PRO A 155 -9.43 18.30 -5.46
N LEU A 156 -9.67 19.62 -5.56
CA LEU A 156 -8.69 20.55 -6.14
C LEU A 156 -7.33 20.46 -5.43
N VAL A 157 -7.31 20.54 -4.09
CA VAL A 157 -6.08 20.41 -3.29
C VAL A 157 -5.42 19.05 -3.47
N VAL A 158 -6.20 17.96 -3.37
CA VAL A 158 -5.68 16.58 -3.51
C VAL A 158 -5.09 16.37 -4.91
N TYR A 159 -5.76 16.84 -5.96
CA TYR A 159 -5.28 16.72 -7.33
C TYR A 159 -4.05 17.57 -7.59
N SER A 160 -3.99 18.81 -7.10
CA SER A 160 -2.80 19.65 -7.23
C SER A 160 -1.58 18.99 -6.57
N ILE A 161 -1.73 18.45 -5.36
CA ILE A 161 -0.65 17.74 -4.68
C ILE A 161 -0.26 16.48 -5.47
N THR A 162 -1.24 15.69 -5.91
CA THR A 162 -1.01 14.46 -6.68
C THR A 162 -0.28 14.74 -8.01
N LEU A 163 -0.61 15.83 -8.69
CA LEU A 163 0.05 16.26 -9.92
C LEU A 163 1.52 16.60 -9.67
N VAL A 164 1.81 17.40 -8.64
CA VAL A 164 3.20 17.77 -8.27
C VAL A 164 4.02 16.52 -7.94
N ILE A 165 3.45 15.60 -7.17
CA ILE A 165 4.03 14.30 -6.85
C ILE A 165 4.33 13.52 -8.13
N ALA A 166 3.35 13.39 -9.03
CA ALA A 166 3.50 12.61 -10.25
C ALA A 166 4.58 13.17 -11.17
N VAL A 167 4.61 14.49 -11.38
CA VAL A 167 5.67 15.17 -12.14
C VAL A 167 7.04 14.88 -11.52
N THR A 168 7.14 14.95 -10.19
CA THR A 168 8.37 14.62 -9.48
C THR A 168 8.80 13.16 -9.71
N VAL A 169 7.86 12.21 -9.68
CA VAL A 169 8.13 10.80 -10.02
C VAL A 169 8.64 10.66 -11.44
N VAL A 170 8.00 11.30 -12.43
CA VAL A 170 8.44 11.25 -13.83
C VAL A 170 9.88 11.74 -13.96
N ILE A 171 10.22 12.88 -13.35
CA ILE A 171 11.57 13.46 -13.40
C ILE A 171 12.59 12.49 -12.80
N ILE A 172 12.29 11.88 -11.65
CA ILE A 172 13.17 10.91 -11.01
C ILE A 172 13.34 9.66 -11.89
N LEU A 173 12.27 9.15 -12.50
CA LEU A 173 12.37 7.98 -13.38
C LEU A 173 13.20 8.26 -14.62
N ILE A 174 13.00 9.41 -15.26
CA ILE A 174 13.82 9.84 -16.40
C ILE A 174 15.28 9.93 -15.97
N SER A 175 15.55 10.55 -14.80
CA SER A 175 16.90 10.67 -14.27
C SER A 175 17.55 9.30 -14.02
N LEU A 176 16.83 8.36 -13.39
CA LEU A 176 17.31 6.99 -13.17
C LEU A 176 17.55 6.25 -14.49
N MET A 177 16.65 6.39 -15.46
CA MET A 177 16.82 5.77 -16.79
C MET A 177 18.03 6.33 -17.53
N LEU A 178 18.27 7.64 -17.46
CA LEU A 178 19.46 8.29 -18.02
C LEU A 178 20.74 7.82 -17.31
N GLN A 179 20.72 7.71 -15.97
CA GLN A 179 21.86 7.19 -15.20
C GLN A 179 22.18 5.74 -15.58
N VAL A 180 21.17 4.88 -15.73
CA VAL A 180 21.36 3.49 -16.16
C VAL A 180 21.90 3.43 -17.59
N ARG A 181 21.37 4.25 -18.51
CA ARG A 181 21.87 4.32 -19.88
C ARG A 181 23.33 4.78 -19.93
N ARG A 182 23.68 5.85 -19.21
CA ARG A 182 25.06 6.34 -19.09
C ARG A 182 25.98 5.29 -18.47
N SER A 183 25.53 4.64 -17.38
CA SER A 183 26.32 3.57 -16.75
C SER A 183 26.50 2.37 -17.67
N ARG A 184 25.51 2.02 -18.52
CA ARG A 184 25.68 0.97 -19.53
C ARG A 184 26.73 1.36 -20.57
N SER A 185 26.73 2.63 -21.00
CA SER A 185 27.74 3.16 -21.92
C SER A 185 29.16 3.07 -21.34
N ASN A 186 29.32 3.33 -20.04
CA ASN A 186 30.63 3.28 -19.37
C ASN A 186 31.05 1.86 -18.89
N ARG A 187 30.12 0.89 -18.77
CA ARG A 187 30.40 -0.45 -18.22
C ARG A 187 30.69 -1.53 -19.27
N ILE A 188 31.48 -1.20 -20.30
CA ILE A 188 32.17 -2.25 -21.07
C ILE A 188 33.26 -2.93 -20.22
N SER A 189 33.67 -2.33 -19.08
CA SER A 189 34.89 -2.75 -18.37
C SER A 189 34.75 -3.55 -17.04
N HIS A 190 33.58 -3.72 -16.41
CA HIS A 190 33.47 -4.51 -15.16
C HIS A 190 32.14 -5.28 -15.04
N ARG A 191 32.23 -6.62 -15.09
CA ARG A 191 31.10 -7.52 -15.46
C ARG A 191 30.43 -8.27 -14.30
N ASP A 192 31.00 -8.35 -13.09
CA ASP A 192 30.60 -9.42 -12.17
C ASP A 192 29.62 -9.08 -11.04
N HIS A 193 29.32 -7.81 -10.75
CA HIS A 193 28.37 -7.43 -9.68
C HIS A 193 27.05 -6.79 -10.18
N ALA A 194 26.83 -6.73 -11.50
CA ALA A 194 25.73 -5.93 -12.09
C ALA A 194 24.37 -6.65 -12.18
N GLY A 195 24.26 -7.92 -11.77
CA GLY A 195 23.06 -8.73 -11.97
C GLY A 195 21.88 -8.39 -11.05
N SER A 196 22.15 -8.23 -9.74
CA SER A 196 21.09 -8.04 -8.72
C SER A 196 20.39 -6.68 -8.85
N ASP A 197 21.17 -5.61 -9.07
CA ASP A 197 20.67 -4.24 -9.15
C ASP A 197 19.73 -4.03 -10.37
N ARG A 198 19.99 -4.74 -11.47
CA ARG A 198 19.17 -4.65 -12.69
C ARG A 198 17.75 -5.16 -12.48
N THR A 199 17.59 -6.27 -11.76
CA THR A 199 16.26 -6.84 -11.49
C THR A 199 15.43 -5.93 -10.61
N LEU A 200 16.05 -5.32 -9.58
CA LEU A 200 15.38 -4.35 -8.72
C LEU A 200 14.95 -3.11 -9.52
N LEU A 201 15.81 -2.63 -10.42
CA LEU A 201 15.50 -1.46 -11.24
C LEU A 201 14.36 -1.70 -12.24
N ILE A 202 14.33 -2.86 -12.91
CA ILE A 202 13.24 -3.22 -13.83
C ILE A 202 11.91 -3.29 -13.07
N ARG A 203 11.92 -3.87 -11.88
CA ARG A 203 10.74 -3.96 -11.00
C ARG A 203 10.25 -2.58 -10.56
N LEU A 204 11.17 -1.72 -10.15
CA LEU A 204 10.84 -0.35 -9.75
C LEU A 204 10.29 0.44 -10.95
N ALA A 205 10.88 0.30 -12.13
CA ALA A 205 10.40 0.94 -13.35
C ALA A 205 8.99 0.47 -13.72
N GLY A 206 8.71 -0.84 -13.64
CA GLY A 206 7.39 -1.41 -13.90
C GLY A 206 6.32 -0.89 -12.94
N PHE A 207 6.59 -0.90 -11.64
CA PHE A 207 5.66 -0.35 -10.64
C PHE A 207 5.42 1.14 -10.85
N SER A 208 6.47 1.89 -11.18
CA SER A 208 6.37 3.32 -11.44
C SER A 208 5.58 3.63 -12.70
N PHE A 209 5.72 2.80 -13.74
CA PHE A 209 4.94 2.94 -14.96
C PHE A 209 3.44 2.75 -14.69
N LEU A 210 3.08 1.76 -13.88
CA LEU A 210 1.69 1.56 -13.45
C LEU A 210 1.16 2.76 -12.66
N ALA A 211 1.96 3.31 -11.73
CA ALA A 211 1.58 4.50 -10.99
C ALA A 211 1.38 5.73 -11.90
N LEU A 212 2.25 5.92 -12.90
CA LEU A 212 2.08 6.99 -13.89
C LEU A 212 0.83 6.79 -14.74
N LEU A 213 0.56 5.57 -15.19
CA LEU A 213 -0.65 5.26 -15.94
C LEU A 213 -1.90 5.62 -15.14
N ALA A 214 -1.93 5.26 -13.85
CA ALA A 214 -3.02 5.63 -12.96
C ALA A 214 -3.20 7.16 -12.87
N VAL A 215 -2.11 7.93 -12.72
CA VAL A 215 -2.17 9.39 -12.69
C VAL A 215 -2.67 9.98 -14.02
N PHE A 216 -2.17 9.49 -15.15
CA PHE A 216 -2.62 9.96 -16.46
C PHE A 216 -4.11 9.71 -16.66
N ILE A 217 -4.61 8.54 -16.23
CA ILE A 217 -6.04 8.23 -16.23
C ILE A 217 -6.80 9.19 -15.30
N SER A 218 -6.27 9.53 -14.12
CA SER A 218 -6.89 10.52 -13.22
C SER A 218 -7.01 11.90 -13.88
N ILE A 219 -5.93 12.36 -14.52
CA ILE A 219 -5.91 13.65 -15.20
C ILE A 219 -6.89 13.64 -16.39
N GLY A 220 -6.89 12.57 -17.18
CA GLY A 220 -7.82 12.40 -18.29
C GLY A 220 -9.28 12.42 -17.82
N TYR A 221 -9.60 11.76 -16.70
CA TYR A 221 -10.93 11.79 -16.10
C TYR A 221 -11.35 13.20 -15.67
N MET A 222 -10.42 13.97 -15.11
CA MET A 222 -10.67 15.37 -14.75
C MET A 222 -11.06 16.23 -15.94
N PHE A 223 -10.37 16.08 -17.08
CA PHE A 223 -10.69 16.83 -18.29
C PHE A 223 -11.93 16.28 -19.02
N SER A 224 -12.24 14.99 -18.86
CA SER A 224 -13.47 14.36 -19.38
C SER A 224 -14.67 14.46 -18.44
N ALA A 225 -14.59 15.25 -17.37
CA ALA A 225 -15.64 15.35 -16.34
C ALA A 225 -17.01 15.83 -16.84
N GLU A 226 -17.14 16.27 -18.10
CA GLU A 226 -18.44 16.45 -18.75
C GLU A 226 -19.18 15.11 -18.98
N ASN A 227 -18.47 13.98 -19.06
CA ASN A 227 -19.04 12.64 -19.18
C ASN A 227 -18.99 11.88 -17.85
N LYS A 228 -20.08 11.95 -17.08
CA LYS A 228 -20.29 11.34 -15.74
C LYS A 228 -20.05 9.82 -15.62
N SER A 229 -19.71 9.08 -16.68
CA SER A 229 -19.78 7.60 -16.72
C SER A 229 -18.45 6.84 -16.56
N SER A 230 -17.29 7.50 -16.51
CA SER A 230 -15.98 6.82 -16.62
C SER A 230 -15.19 6.60 -15.31
N GLY A 231 -15.76 6.90 -14.14
CA GLY A 231 -15.05 6.83 -12.84
C GLY A 231 -14.61 5.40 -12.44
N ILE A 232 -15.35 4.39 -12.90
CA ILE A 232 -15.13 2.98 -12.56
C ILE A 232 -13.74 2.50 -12.98
N ALA A 233 -13.33 2.83 -14.21
CA ALA A 233 -12.05 2.39 -14.75
C ALA A 233 -10.87 2.95 -13.94
N TYR A 234 -11.00 4.20 -13.48
CA TYR A 234 -10.02 4.83 -12.62
C TYR A 234 -9.91 4.13 -11.26
N ASP A 235 -11.04 3.93 -10.57
CA ASP A 235 -11.06 3.28 -9.25
C ASP A 235 -10.48 1.86 -9.30
N LEU A 236 -10.83 1.08 -10.33
CA LEU A 236 -10.27 -0.26 -10.54
C LEU A 236 -8.78 -0.22 -10.85
N THR A 237 -8.33 0.71 -11.69
CA THR A 237 -6.91 0.87 -12.01
C THR A 237 -6.12 1.19 -10.75
N PHE A 238 -6.65 2.06 -9.89
CA PHE A 238 -6.04 2.40 -8.62
C PHE A 238 -6.01 1.20 -7.66
N ALA A 239 -7.07 0.39 -7.62
CA ALA A 239 -7.15 -0.82 -6.80
C ALA A 239 -6.17 -1.93 -7.23
N ILE A 240 -5.67 -1.93 -8.48
CA ILE A 240 -4.65 -2.87 -8.96
C ILE A 240 -3.25 -2.54 -8.40
N LEU A 241 -3.00 -1.26 -8.07
CA LEU A 241 -1.68 -0.82 -7.61
C LEU A 241 -1.19 -1.58 -6.36
N PRO A 242 -1.96 -1.71 -5.26
CA PRO A 242 -1.46 -2.42 -4.08
C PRO A 242 -1.12 -3.90 -4.33
N PRO A 243 -1.99 -4.74 -4.96
CA PRO A 243 -1.65 -6.10 -5.36
C PRO A 243 -0.43 -6.19 -6.28
N SER A 244 -0.31 -5.29 -7.26
CA SER A 244 0.88 -5.24 -8.13
C SER A 244 2.15 -4.99 -7.33
N GLY A 245 2.07 -4.09 -6.33
CA GLY A 245 3.15 -3.83 -5.40
C GLY A 245 3.48 -5.08 -4.58
N VAL A 246 2.50 -5.83 -4.10
CA VAL A 246 2.74 -7.10 -3.39
C VAL A 246 3.49 -8.07 -4.29
N LEU A 247 3.05 -8.29 -5.54
CA LEU A 247 3.72 -9.18 -6.48
C LEU A 247 5.17 -8.78 -6.73
N VAL A 248 5.43 -7.48 -6.95
CA VAL A 248 6.77 -6.95 -7.22
C VAL A 248 7.74 -7.23 -6.06
N PHE A 249 7.30 -7.02 -4.82
CA PHE A 249 8.13 -7.23 -3.63
C PHE A 249 8.19 -8.70 -3.19
N ALA A 250 7.10 -9.45 -3.31
CA ALA A 250 7.05 -10.88 -3.00
C ALA A 250 7.95 -11.71 -3.93
N MET A 251 8.13 -11.28 -5.19
CA MET A 251 9.05 -11.93 -6.14
C MET A 251 10.54 -11.76 -5.77
N GLN A 252 10.90 -11.03 -4.71
CA GLN A 252 12.30 -10.91 -4.30
C GLN A 252 12.77 -12.23 -3.65
N LYS A 253 13.93 -12.74 -4.12
CA LYS A 253 14.44 -14.06 -3.69
C LYS A 253 14.65 -14.13 -2.18
N ASP A 254 15.10 -13.04 -1.58
CA ASP A 254 15.32 -12.91 -0.13
C ASP A 254 14.01 -13.05 0.65
N VAL A 255 12.95 -12.34 0.24
CA VAL A 255 11.62 -12.44 0.84
C VAL A 255 11.05 -13.85 0.69
N PHE A 256 11.17 -14.45 -0.49
CA PHE A 256 10.67 -15.80 -0.74
C PHE A 256 11.39 -16.85 0.13
N LEU A 257 12.72 -16.78 0.21
CA LEU A 257 13.52 -17.71 1.01
C LEU A 257 13.24 -17.55 2.50
N ALA A 258 13.17 -16.31 2.99
CA ALA A 258 12.83 -16.03 4.39
C ALA A 258 11.42 -16.50 4.73
N GLY A 259 10.44 -16.22 3.86
CA GLY A 259 9.06 -16.68 4.02
C GLY A 259 8.97 -18.20 4.07
N LYS A 260 9.68 -18.91 3.19
CA LYS A 260 9.76 -20.38 3.20
C LYS A 260 10.34 -20.91 4.51
N GLN A 261 11.42 -20.33 5.01
CA GLN A 261 12.03 -20.74 6.28
C GLN A 261 11.08 -20.52 7.46
N LEU A 262 10.40 -19.37 7.50
CA LEU A 262 9.45 -19.03 8.54
C LEU A 262 8.24 -19.97 8.53
N PHE A 263 7.71 -20.27 7.34
CA PHE A 263 6.60 -21.21 7.16
C PHE A 263 6.95 -22.61 7.68
N ILE A 264 8.16 -23.12 7.36
CA ILE A 264 8.63 -24.42 7.87
C ILE A 264 8.73 -24.40 9.41
N LYS A 265 9.22 -23.30 10.00
CA LYS A 265 9.35 -23.18 11.46
C LYS A 265 7.99 -23.16 12.16
N VAL A 266 7.04 -22.38 11.65
CA VAL A 266 5.67 -22.31 12.20
C VAL A 266 4.97 -23.66 12.09
N PHE A 267 5.09 -24.34 10.95
CA PHE A 267 4.47 -25.65 10.75
C PHE A 267 5.07 -26.72 11.66
N ARG A 268 6.38 -26.67 11.97
CA ARG A 268 7.01 -27.57 12.95
C ARG A 268 6.49 -27.32 14.37
N LEU A 269 6.41 -26.06 14.80
CA LEU A 269 5.90 -25.71 16.14
C LEU A 269 4.45 -26.17 16.32
N SER A 270 3.59 -25.89 15.34
CA SER A 270 2.20 -26.35 15.38
C SER A 270 2.06 -27.87 15.42
N ARG A 271 3.05 -28.63 14.93
CA ARG A 271 3.05 -30.09 14.98
C ARG A 271 3.54 -30.64 16.33
N GLU A 272 4.44 -29.92 17.00
CA GLU A 272 4.91 -30.27 18.35
C GLU A 272 3.81 -30.05 19.39
N ASP A 273 3.03 -28.97 19.26
CA ASP A 273 1.86 -28.72 20.12
C ASP A 273 0.72 -29.74 19.95
N LEU A 274 0.64 -30.39 18.78
CA LEU A 274 -0.37 -31.40 18.49
C LEU A 274 0.00 -32.82 18.90
N LYS A 275 1.24 -33.08 19.36
CA LYS A 275 1.56 -34.38 19.99
C LYS A 275 0.97 -34.34 21.39
N PRO A 276 -0.14 -35.07 21.66
CA PRO A 276 -0.68 -35.14 23.00
C PRO A 276 0.40 -35.70 23.91
N THR A 277 0.41 -35.25 25.16
CA THR A 277 1.28 -35.72 26.24
C THR A 277 0.94 -37.18 26.61
N GLU A 278 0.99 -38.12 25.66
CA GLU A 278 0.83 -39.57 25.93
C GLU A 278 1.85 -40.06 26.96
N SER A 279 2.94 -39.33 27.18
CA SER A 279 3.97 -39.66 28.17
C SER A 279 3.63 -39.31 29.63
N GLU A 280 2.57 -38.54 29.92
CA GLU A 280 2.13 -38.31 31.30
C GLU A 280 1.12 -39.36 31.79
N ASP A 281 0.24 -39.88 30.92
CA ASP A 281 -0.72 -40.91 31.32
C ASP A 281 -0.09 -42.31 31.43
N GLU A 282 0.90 -42.63 30.60
CA GLU A 282 1.60 -43.93 30.68
C GLU A 282 2.45 -44.03 31.98
N ARG A 283 2.96 -42.89 32.47
CA ARG A 283 3.72 -42.83 33.73
C ARG A 283 2.82 -42.86 34.98
N ARG A 284 1.53 -42.48 34.86
CA ARG A 284 0.53 -42.72 35.91
C ARG A 284 0.06 -44.16 35.97
N SER A 285 -0.04 -44.84 34.82
CA SER A 285 -0.45 -46.26 34.78
C SER A 285 0.64 -47.18 35.37
N SER A 286 1.92 -46.98 35.04
CA SER A 286 3.00 -47.82 35.58
C SER A 286 3.36 -47.56 37.05
N GLY A 287 2.85 -46.47 37.66
CA GLY A 287 3.08 -46.16 39.07
C GLY A 287 2.15 -46.89 40.05
N GLN A 288 1.07 -47.52 39.58
CA GLN A 288 0.07 -48.19 40.42
C GLN A 288 0.29 -49.70 40.63
N GLU A 289 1.20 -50.35 39.90
CA GLU A 289 1.45 -51.80 40.05
C GLU A 289 2.53 -52.18 41.07
N LEU A 290 3.22 -51.23 41.73
CA LEU A 290 4.30 -51.55 42.68
C LEU A 290 3.91 -51.52 44.17
N ILE A 291 2.61 -51.49 44.49
CA ILE A 291 2.08 -51.53 45.85
C ILE A 291 1.07 -52.69 45.96
N LEU A 292 1.55 -53.93 45.91
CA LEU A 292 0.84 -55.11 46.42
C LEU A 292 1.79 -56.29 46.61
#